data_AF-A0ABD5DI96-F1
#
_entry.id   AF-A0ABD5DI96-F1
#
_cell.length_a   1.000
_cell.length_b   1.000
_cell.length_c   1.000
_cell.angle_alpha   90.00
_cell.angle_beta   90.00
_cell.angle_gamma   90.00
#
_symmetry.space_group_name_H-M   'P 1'
#
loop_
_entity.id
_entity.type
_entity.pdbx_description
1 polymer ?
#
loop_
_entity_poly.entity_id
_entity_poly.type
_entity_poly.pdbx_seq_one_letter_code
_entity_poly.pdbx_strand_id
1 'polypeptide(L)' 'FYRPSTDEIVLPAVGQFFSDADYWATLLHELVHASGHAKRLNREGITSSLSRFGDPIYAFEELIAELGSAFLCAELGVYG' A
#
# COMPACT_ATOMS: atom_id res chain seq x y z
N PHE A 1 1.06 -3.90 -5.73
CA PHE A 1 1.54 -2.51 -5.88
C PHE A 1 0.40 -1.59 -6.29
N TYR A 2 0.39 -0.38 -5.73
CA TYR A 2 -0.42 0.74 -6.16
C TYR A 2 0.27 1.49 -7.32
N ARG A 3 -0.48 1.85 -8.36
CA ARG A 3 -0.01 2.61 -9.53
C ARG A 3 -0.57 4.03 -9.50
N PRO A 4 0.22 5.05 -9.11
CA PRO A 4 -0.27 6.43 -8.99
C PRO A 4 -0.72 7.04 -10.32
N SER A 5 -0.14 6.64 -11.45
CA SER A 5 -0.43 7.23 -12.76
C SER A 5 -1.82 6.89 -13.31
N THR A 6 -2.35 5.72 -12.96
CA THR A 6 -3.70 5.27 -13.36
C THR A 6 -4.67 5.20 -12.19
N ASP A 7 -4.19 5.43 -10.96
CA ASP A 7 -4.99 5.34 -9.74
C ASP A 7 -5.58 3.93 -9.53
N GLU A 8 -4.74 2.90 -9.70
CA GLU A 8 -5.14 1.48 -9.67
C GLU A 8 -4.28 0.67 -8.70
N ILE A 9 -4.89 -0.33 -8.06
CA ILE A 9 -4.18 -1.35 -7.28
C ILE A 9 -4.04 -2.61 -8.14
N VAL A 10 -2.82 -3.13 -8.23
CA VAL A 10 -2.49 -4.35 -8.97
C VAL A 10 -1.94 -5.38 -8.01
N LEU A 11 -2.61 -6.53 -7.94
CA LEU A 11 -2.23 -7.70 -7.15
C LEU A 11 -2.10 -8.93 -8.05
N PRO A 12 -1.29 -9.93 -7.65
CA PRO A 12 -1.39 -11.28 -8.19
C PRO A 12 -2.81 -11.84 -8.08
N ALA A 13 -3.13 -12.88 -8.85
CA ALA A 13 -4.39 -13.59 -8.67
C ALA A 13 -4.46 -14.19 -7.27
N VAL A 14 -5.65 -14.22 -6.66
CA VAL A 14 -5.86 -14.67 -5.26
C VAL A 14 -5.20 -16.03 -4.99
N GLY A 15 -5.32 -16.99 -5.92
CA GLY A 15 -4.73 -18.34 -5.79
C GLY A 15 -3.20 -18.41 -5.85
N GLN A 16 -2.51 -17.27 -6.03
CA GLN A 16 -1.04 -17.17 -5.98
C GLN A 16 -0.52 -16.78 -4.59
N PHE A 17 -1.40 -16.46 -3.64
CA PHE A 17 -1.04 -16.19 -2.24
C PHE A 17 -1.05 -17.47 -1.42
N PHE A 18 -0.25 -17.52 -0.35
CA PHE A 18 -0.17 -18.69 0.53
C PHE A 18 -1.39 -18.81 1.45
N SER A 19 -1.98 -17.69 1.83
CA SER A 19 -3.20 -17.61 2.64
C SER A 19 -4.09 -16.45 2.22
N ASP A 20 -5.36 -16.51 2.63
CA ASP A 20 -6.29 -15.38 2.48
C ASP A 20 -5.81 -14.16 3.26
N ALA A 21 -5.16 -14.37 4.41
CA ALA A 21 -4.59 -13.30 5.22
C ALA A 21 -3.49 -12.55 4.47
N ASP A 22 -2.60 -13.26 3.77
CA ASP A 22 -1.55 -12.63 2.95
C ASP A 22 -2.15 -11.77 1.82
N TYR A 23 -3.21 -12.28 1.18
CA TYR A 23 -3.92 -11.53 0.14
C TYR A 23 -4.52 -10.23 0.70
N TRP A 24 -5.26 -10.32 1.80
CA TRP A 24 -5.92 -9.16 2.42
C TRP A 24 -4.92 -8.18 2.99
N ALA A 25 -3.88 -8.64 3.68
CA ALA A 25 -2.82 -7.77 4.20
C ALA A 25 -2.12 -7.01 3.06
N THR A 26 -1.80 -7.69 1.96
CA THR A 26 -1.21 -7.07 0.77
C THR A 26 -2.16 -6.04 0.16
N LEU A 27 -3.45 -6.38 -0.02
CA LEU A 27 -4.44 -5.43 -0.55
C LEU A 27 -4.58 -4.19 0.34
N LEU A 28 -4.64 -4.36 1.66
CA LEU A 28 -4.76 -3.26 2.61
C LEU A 28 -3.53 -2.35 2.60
N HIS A 29 -2.33 -2.92 2.50
CA HIS A 29 -1.10 -2.15 2.29
C HIS A 29 -1.18 -1.27 1.03
N GLU A 30 -1.59 -1.85 -0.11
CA GLU A 30 -1.73 -1.07 -1.35
C GLU A 30 -2.87 -0.04 -1.30
N LEU A 31 -3.93 -0.30 -0.53
CA LEU A 31 -4.99 0.68 -0.26
C LEU A 31 -4.47 1.87 0.55
N VAL A 32 -3.57 1.65 1.50
CA VAL A 32 -2.92 2.75 2.23
C VAL A 32 -2.08 3.57 1.26
N HIS A 33 -1.27 2.98 0.39
CA HIS A 33 -0.59 3.72 -0.67
C HIS A 33 -1.56 4.49 -1.56
N ALA A 34 -2.67 3.86 -1.96
CA ALA A 34 -3.68 4.52 -2.77
C ALA A 34 -4.18 5.79 -2.09
N SER A 35 -4.43 5.79 -0.77
CA SER A 35 -4.87 7.00 -0.06
C SER A 35 -3.91 8.20 -0.22
N GLY A 36 -2.64 8.00 -0.55
CA GLY A 36 -1.62 9.04 -0.73
C GLY A 36 -1.63 9.78 -2.07
N HIS A 37 -2.47 9.36 -3.02
CA HIS A 37 -2.56 10.01 -4.34
C HIS A 37 -2.90 11.51 -4.28
N ALA A 38 -2.55 12.23 -5.35
CA ALA A 38 -2.72 13.68 -5.46
C ALA A 38 -4.16 14.18 -5.26
N LYS A 39 -5.17 13.35 -5.58
CA LYS A 39 -6.59 13.69 -5.38
C LYS A 39 -7.12 13.36 -3.98
N ARG A 40 -6.28 12.79 -3.11
CA ARG A 40 -6.63 12.32 -1.75
C ARG A 40 -5.73 13.00 -0.73
N LEU A 41 -4.87 12.26 -0.04
CA LEU A 41 -3.98 12.83 0.98
C LEU A 41 -2.74 13.52 0.40
N ASN A 42 -2.49 13.36 -0.91
CA ASN A 42 -1.42 14.06 -1.63
C ASN A 42 -0.05 13.95 -0.93
N ARG A 43 0.35 12.72 -0.59
CA ARG A 43 1.61 12.45 0.11
C ARG A 43 2.78 12.46 -0.86
N GLU A 44 3.88 13.09 -0.46
CA GLU A 44 5.08 13.27 -1.28
C GLU A 44 5.66 11.94 -1.78
N GLY A 45 5.65 10.90 -0.93
CA GLY A 45 6.15 9.58 -1.31
C GLY A 45 5.38 8.88 -2.42
N ILE A 46 4.16 9.35 -2.72
CA ILE A 46 3.33 8.84 -3.83
C ILE A 46 3.38 9.77 -5.04
N THR A 47 3.43 11.09 -4.83
CA THR A 47 3.25 12.08 -5.90
C THR A 47 4.56 12.59 -6.49
N SER A 48 5.67 12.47 -5.76
CA SER A 48 6.98 12.93 -6.21
C SER A 48 7.62 11.96 -7.20
N SER A 49 8.11 12.48 -8.33
CA SER A 49 8.93 11.73 -9.27
C SER A 49 10.33 11.38 -8.73
N LEU A 50 10.70 11.94 -7.58
CA LEU A 50 11.94 11.61 -6.87
C LEU A 50 11.78 10.44 -5.91
N SER A 51 10.54 10.09 -5.54
CA SER A 51 10.25 8.92 -4.71
C SER A 51 10.51 7.65 -5.51
N ARG A 52 11.59 6.96 -5.16
CA ARG A 52 12.02 5.71 -5.79
C ARG A 52 12.60 4.78 -4.75
N PHE A 53 12.58 3.48 -5.06
CA PHE A 53 13.15 2.46 -4.20
C PHE A 53 14.57 2.84 -3.74
N GLY A 54 14.80 2.79 -2.43
CA GLY A 54 16.07 3.16 -1.78
C GLY A 54 16.19 4.64 -1.38
N ASP A 55 15.23 5.49 -1.74
CA ASP A 55 15.18 6.89 -1.27
C ASP A 55 14.50 7.00 0.12
N PRO A 56 14.96 7.88 1.03
CA PRO A 56 14.31 8.08 2.34
C PRO A 56 12.83 8.46 2.26
N ILE A 57 12.42 9.22 1.24
CA ILE A 57 11.01 9.61 1.04
C ILE A 57 10.17 8.38 0.73
N TYR A 58 10.68 7.50 -0.13
CA TYR A 58 10.03 6.23 -0.45
C TYR A 58 9.97 5.32 0.78
N ALA A 59 11.07 5.17 1.52
CA ALA A 59 11.11 4.36 2.74
C ALA A 59 10.12 4.85 3.81
N PHE A 60 9.92 6.16 3.92
CA PHE A 60 8.91 6.73 4.83
C PHE A 60 7.48 6.42 4.37
N GLU A 61 7.21 6.40 3.07
CA GLU A 61 5.91 6.02 2.53
C GLU A 61 5.61 4.52 2.71
N GLU A 62 6.60 3.65 2.56
CA GLU A 62 6.48 2.22 2.92
C GLU A 62 6.18 2.05 4.41
N LEU A 63 6.83 2.83 5.29
CA LEU A 63 6.52 2.80 6.73
C LEU A 63 5.07 3.22 7.02
N ILE A 64 4.56 4.24 6.31
CA ILE A 64 3.15 4.65 6.40
C ILE A 64 2.24 3.51 5.94
N ALA A 65 2.56 2.87 4.81
CA ALA A 65 1.77 1.78 4.24
C ALA A 65 1.71 0.55 5.17
N GLU A 66 2.85 0.13 5.73
CA GLU A 66 2.91 -1.01 6.63
C GLU A 66 2.22 -0.76 7.98
N LEU A 67 2.38 0.43 8.56
CA LEU A 67 1.69 0.74 9.81
C LEU A 67 0.18 0.90 9.59
N GLY A 68 -0.22 1.54 8.48
CA GLY A 68 -1.61 1.68 8.10
C GLY A 68 -2.27 0.33 7.82
N SER A 69 -1.59 -0.57 7.11
CA SER A 69 -2.09 -1.91 6.83
C SER A 69 -2.25 -2.71 8.12
N ALA A 70 -1.31 -2.61 9.06
CA ALA A 70 -1.41 -3.26 10.36
C ALA A 70 -2.63 -2.78 11.17
N PHE A 71 -2.93 -1.48 11.17
CA PHE A 71 -4.14 -0.96 11.81
C PHE A 71 -5.42 -1.49 11.15
N LEU A 72 -5.47 -1.49 9.81
CA LEU A 72 -6.62 -1.99 9.07
C LEU A 72 -6.81 -3.50 9.25
N CYS A 73 -5.73 -4.28 9.25
CA CYS A 73 -5.78 -5.71 9.52
C CYS A 73 -6.35 -6.00 10.91
N ALA A 74 -5.89 -5.27 11.94
CA ALA A 74 -6.41 -5.41 13.29
C ALA A 74 -7.90 -5.06 13.40
N GLU A 75 -8.33 -3.99 12.73
CA GLU A 75 -9.73 -3.53 12.73
C GLU A 75 -10.66 -4.48 11.95
N LEU A 76 -10.19 -5.03 10.83
CA LEU A 76 -10.97 -5.90 9.94
C LEU A 76 -10.89 -7.39 10.29
N GLY A 77 -10.10 -7.74 11.32
CA GLY A 77 -9.94 -9.13 11.75
C GLY A 77 -9.10 -10.00 10.80
N VAL A 78 -8.16 -9.39 10.08
CA VAL A 78 -7.19 -10.10 9.23
C VAL A 78 -6.01 -10.52 10.11
N TYR A 79 -5.94 -11.81 10.42
CA TYR A 79 -4.88 -12.40 11.25
C TYR A 79 -4.15 -13.49 10.45
N GLY A 80 -2.82 -13.50 10.50
CA GLY A 80 -1.95 -14.46 9.83
C GLY A 80 -0.68 -14.69 10.65
#